data_AF-R6ZIJ7-F1
#
_entry.id   AF-R6ZIJ7-F1
#
_cell.length_a   1.000
_cell.length_b   1.000
_cell.length_c   1.000
_cell.angle_alpha   90.00
_cell.angle_beta   90.00
_cell.angle_gamma   90.00
#
_symmetry.space_group_name_H-M   'P 1'
#
loop_
_entity.id
_entity.type
_entity.pdbx_description
1 polymer ?
#
loop_
_entity_poly.entity_id
_entity_poly.type
_entity_poly.pdbx_seq_one_letter_code
_entity_poly.pdbx_strand_id
1 'polypeptide(L)'
;MLEKGAAFFATLPGLLFPVSGWAAGLIGGIFAFDWLQAVLCGGLLAALFAVLLGLILTCKNNYYEDVLSTAETAQSAVTAQKEGQLNEVVPKNVKVGKTGLGKGWGASAIYHKHRVENRRSGVFLFSNMSLIFMAVIIGCSLFMRETGMVGIFAFATYMQLFTVALGRFNRELIKPYIYLIPEPPLKKLLYAIKESLLTDALEAVVLFLILGVIVGASPVETVCCMVARVSFALLFTAGNVCVERVFGMVRSKTLIFLFYFLVLLVMAIPGIAACVVFAIWVPAWEVAAGLLAMTVVNAAIAVLVLWLCRNLLQYAELNSR
;
A
#
# COMPACT_ATOMS: atom_id res chain seq x y z
N MET A 1 18.05 -40.68 30.57
CA MET A 1 16.99 -39.93 29.86
C MET A 1 15.77 -40.81 29.57
N LEU A 2 15.95 -42.04 29.08
CA LEU A 2 14.86 -43.00 28.80
C LEU A 2 13.92 -43.27 30.00
N GLU A 3 14.46 -43.50 31.20
CA GLU A 3 13.63 -43.76 32.40
C GLU A 3 12.72 -42.59 32.79
N LYS A 4 13.21 -41.35 32.65
CA LYS A 4 12.41 -40.14 32.91
C LYS A 4 11.29 -39.96 31.89
N GLY A 5 11.53 -40.35 30.63
CA GLY A 5 10.51 -40.36 29.59
C GLY A 5 9.43 -41.40 29.85
N ALA A 6 9.82 -42.63 30.23
CA ALA A 6 8.87 -43.69 30.59
C ALA A 6 8.01 -43.29 31.81
N ALA A 7 8.61 -42.67 32.82
CA ALA A 7 7.89 -42.17 33.99
C ALA A 7 6.85 -41.08 33.64
N PHE A 8 7.15 -40.21 32.67
CA PHE A 8 6.20 -39.18 32.21
C PHE A 8 4.99 -39.80 31.51
N PHE A 9 5.18 -40.77 30.62
CA PHE A 9 4.07 -41.44 29.92
C PHE A 9 3.23 -42.37 30.80
N ALA A 10 3.68 -42.68 32.03
CA ALA A 10 2.87 -43.36 33.04
C ALA A 10 1.94 -42.41 33.82
N THR A 11 2.11 -41.09 33.67
CA THR A 11 1.23 -40.10 34.30
C THR A 11 0.03 -39.75 33.41
N LEU A 12 -1.08 -39.33 34.03
CA LEU A 12 -2.30 -38.93 33.32
C LEU A 12 -2.06 -37.88 32.20
N PRO A 13 -1.22 -36.83 32.40
CA PRO A 13 -0.87 -35.90 31.32
C PRO A 13 -0.07 -36.54 30.18
N GLY A 14 0.80 -37.52 30.47
CA GLY A 14 1.58 -38.23 29.47
C GLY A 14 0.72 -39.19 28.63
N LEU A 15 -0.25 -39.86 29.25
CA LEU A 15 -1.23 -40.72 28.59
C LEU A 15 -2.15 -39.96 27.62
N LEU A 16 -2.45 -38.69 27.91
CA LEU A 16 -3.23 -37.82 27.04
C LEU A 16 -2.45 -37.32 25.81
N PHE A 17 -1.14 -37.53 25.75
CA PHE A 17 -0.33 -37.09 24.62
C PHE A 17 -0.62 -37.97 23.39
N PRO A 18 -1.00 -37.38 22.24
CA PRO A 18 -1.46 -38.14 21.09
C PRO A 18 -0.33 -39.01 20.51
N VAL A 19 -0.70 -40.19 20.01
CA VAL A 19 0.20 -41.21 19.41
C VAL A 19 1.18 -41.82 20.42
N SER A 20 2.11 -41.05 20.97
CA SER A 20 3.16 -41.56 21.86
C SER A 20 2.61 -41.94 23.24
N GLY A 21 1.71 -41.13 23.81
CA GLY A 21 1.04 -41.41 25.08
C GLY A 21 0.09 -42.59 24.98
N TRP A 22 -0.67 -42.69 23.88
CA TRP A 22 -1.58 -43.82 23.65
C TRP A 22 -0.83 -45.12 23.36
N ALA A 23 0.30 -45.07 22.65
CA ALA A 23 1.14 -46.25 22.45
C ALA A 23 1.76 -46.73 23.77
N ALA A 24 2.29 -45.81 24.58
CA ALA A 24 2.81 -46.15 25.91
C ALA A 24 1.71 -46.67 26.85
N GLY A 25 0.52 -46.07 26.81
CA GLY A 25 -0.64 -46.47 27.60
C GLY A 25 -1.22 -47.83 27.23
N LEU A 26 -1.23 -48.18 25.94
CA LEU A 26 -1.60 -49.50 25.44
C LEU A 26 -0.63 -50.57 25.94
N ILE A 27 0.67 -50.35 25.75
CA ILE A 27 1.72 -51.28 26.16
C ILE A 27 1.73 -51.43 27.69
N GLY A 28 1.67 -50.32 28.42
CA GLY A 28 1.62 -50.29 29.88
C GLY A 28 0.38 -50.99 30.45
N GLY A 29 -0.80 -50.77 29.85
CA GLY A 29 -2.04 -51.45 30.26
C GLY A 29 -2.00 -52.96 30.08
N ILE A 30 -1.39 -53.45 28.97
CA ILE A 30 -1.22 -54.88 28.71
C ILE A 30 -0.31 -55.52 29.77
N PHE A 31 0.84 -54.89 30.09
CA PHE A 31 1.78 -55.42 31.08
C PHE A 31 1.26 -55.32 32.53
N ALA A 32 0.42 -54.31 32.83
CA ALA A 32 -0.19 -54.12 34.14
C ALA A 32 -1.50 -54.90 34.33
N PHE A 33 -1.95 -55.67 33.33
CA PHE A 33 -3.25 -56.35 33.28
C PHE A 33 -4.47 -55.41 33.45
N ASP A 34 -4.29 -54.11 33.17
CA ASP A 34 -5.38 -53.14 33.11
C ASP A 34 -5.96 -53.10 31.69
N TRP A 35 -6.94 -53.97 31.47
CA TRP A 35 -7.61 -54.12 30.18
C TRP A 35 -8.42 -52.89 29.78
N LEU A 36 -8.90 -52.08 30.74
CA LEU A 36 -9.67 -50.88 30.45
C LEU A 36 -8.77 -49.82 29.80
N GLN A 37 -7.60 -49.58 30.38
CA GLN A 37 -6.62 -48.64 29.83
C GLN A 37 -6.09 -49.11 28.47
N ALA A 38 -5.82 -50.42 28.33
CA ALA A 38 -5.35 -51.00 27.08
C ALA A 38 -6.36 -50.83 25.93
N VAL A 39 -7.64 -51.15 26.17
CA VAL A 39 -8.70 -51.02 25.16
C VAL A 39 -8.94 -49.55 24.79
N LEU A 40 -8.92 -48.63 25.76
CA LEU A 40 -9.15 -47.21 25.51
C LEU A 40 -8.02 -46.59 24.68
N CYS A 41 -6.76 -46.83 25.05
CA CYS A 41 -5.60 -46.32 24.30
C CYS A 41 -5.48 -46.98 22.93
N GLY A 42 -5.75 -48.29 22.83
CA GLY A 42 -5.79 -49.01 21.56
C GLY A 42 -6.91 -48.51 20.63
N GLY A 43 -8.09 -48.24 21.19
CA GLY A 43 -9.22 -47.66 20.46
C GLY A 43 -8.93 -46.26 19.91
N LEU A 44 -8.25 -45.41 20.70
CA LEU A 44 -7.83 -44.08 20.24
C LEU A 44 -6.81 -44.16 19.10
N LEU A 45 -5.85 -45.09 19.15
CA LEU A 45 -4.91 -45.33 18.05
C LEU A 45 -5.61 -45.84 16.78
N ALA A 46 -6.55 -46.76 16.92
CA ALA A 46 -7.33 -47.28 15.79
C ALA A 46 -8.22 -46.19 15.17
N ALA A 47 -8.86 -45.36 15.99
CA ALA A 47 -9.66 -44.22 15.54
C ALA A 47 -8.80 -43.19 14.80
N LEU A 48 -7.63 -42.83 15.34
CA LEU A 48 -6.70 -41.94 14.66
C LEU A 48 -6.23 -42.51 13.32
N PHE A 49 -5.92 -43.81 13.26
CA PHE A 49 -5.55 -44.47 12.02
C PHE A 49 -6.69 -44.41 10.99
N ALA A 50 -7.93 -44.69 11.39
CA ALA A 50 -9.09 -44.59 10.51
C ALA A 50 -9.33 -43.16 10.00
N VAL A 51 -9.14 -42.14 10.85
CA VAL A 51 -9.24 -40.73 10.46
C VAL A 51 -8.16 -40.36 9.46
N LEU A 52 -6.90 -40.72 9.72
CA LEU A 52 -5.79 -40.45 8.80
C LEU A 52 -6.00 -41.15 7.44
N LEU A 53 -6.44 -42.40 7.47
CA LEU A 53 -6.73 -43.18 6.27
C LEU A 53 -7.91 -42.59 5.49
N GLY A 54 -8.97 -42.15 6.18
CA GLY A 54 -10.09 -41.42 5.57
C GLY A 54 -9.65 -40.10 4.95
N LEU A 55 -8.76 -39.35 5.61
CA LEU A 55 -8.24 -38.07 5.12
C LEU A 55 -7.37 -38.28 3.87
N ILE A 56 -6.53 -39.32 3.86
CA ILE A 56 -5.73 -39.70 2.68
C ILE A 56 -6.63 -40.11 1.51
N LEU A 57 -7.69 -40.90 1.76
CA LEU A 57 -8.59 -41.35 0.70
C LEU A 57 -9.53 -40.26 0.17
N THR A 58 -9.85 -39.24 0.98
CA THR A 58 -10.74 -38.13 0.59
C THR A 58 -10.01 -36.91 0.04
N CYS A 59 -8.72 -36.74 0.37
CA CYS A 59 -7.86 -35.75 -0.27
C CYS A 59 -7.59 -36.15 -1.73
N LYS A 60 -8.33 -35.53 -2.65
CA LYS A 60 -8.01 -35.57 -4.08
C LYS A 60 -6.60 -35.03 -4.29
N ASN A 61 -5.67 -35.94 -4.56
CA ASN A 61 -4.25 -35.65 -4.57
C ASN A 61 -3.83 -35.00 -5.91
N ASN A 62 -4.10 -33.70 -6.05
CA ASN A 62 -3.55 -32.86 -7.11
C ASN A 62 -2.12 -32.39 -6.76
N TYR A 63 -1.36 -33.14 -5.96
CA TYR A 63 -0.04 -32.75 -5.45
C TYR A 63 0.90 -32.25 -6.55
N TYR A 64 0.91 -32.89 -7.73
CA TYR A 64 1.75 -32.43 -8.83
C TYR A 64 1.30 -31.07 -9.38
N GLU A 65 -0.01 -30.86 -9.57
CA GLU A 65 -0.56 -29.58 -10.04
C GLU A 65 -0.41 -28.47 -8.99
N ASP A 66 -0.57 -28.81 -7.72
CA ASP A 66 -0.43 -27.87 -6.60
C ASP A 66 1.04 -27.48 -6.39
N VAL A 67 1.98 -28.44 -6.50
CA VAL A 67 3.42 -28.16 -6.42
C VAL A 67 3.91 -27.40 -7.65
N LEU A 68 3.43 -27.74 -8.85
CA LEU A 68 3.78 -27.01 -10.07
C LEU A 68 3.25 -25.57 -10.02
N SER A 69 1.99 -25.37 -9.61
CA SER A 69 1.42 -24.03 -9.48
C SER A 69 2.05 -23.22 -8.35
N THR A 70 2.42 -23.83 -7.21
CA THR A 70 3.20 -23.13 -6.16
C THR A 70 4.62 -22.81 -6.60
N ALA A 71 5.29 -23.71 -7.34
CA ALA A 71 6.60 -23.44 -7.90
C ALA A 71 6.55 -22.33 -8.97
N GLU A 72 5.53 -22.33 -9.83
CA GLU A 72 5.33 -21.31 -10.87
C GLU A 72 4.99 -19.95 -10.25
N THR A 73 4.13 -19.90 -9.22
CA THR A 73 3.83 -18.65 -8.51
C THR A 73 5.03 -18.13 -7.70
N ALA A 74 5.80 -19.02 -7.08
CA ALA A 74 7.04 -18.64 -6.40
C ALA A 74 8.11 -18.15 -7.39
N GLN A 75 8.29 -18.83 -8.51
CA GLN A 75 9.27 -18.46 -9.53
C GLN A 75 8.87 -17.18 -10.26
N SER A 76 7.60 -17.00 -10.61
CA SER A 76 7.11 -15.74 -11.16
C SER A 76 7.24 -14.59 -10.15
N ALA A 77 7.03 -14.82 -8.85
CA ALA A 77 7.27 -13.81 -7.82
C ALA A 77 8.76 -13.46 -7.68
N VAL A 78 9.65 -14.46 -7.72
CA VAL A 78 11.11 -14.26 -7.64
C VAL A 78 11.64 -13.58 -8.90
N THR A 79 11.18 -13.99 -10.08
CA THR A 79 11.56 -13.38 -11.37
C THR A 79 11.02 -11.95 -11.45
N ALA A 80 9.77 -11.69 -11.05
CA ALA A 80 9.22 -10.33 -10.99
C ALA A 80 9.96 -9.44 -9.98
N GLN A 81 10.39 -9.98 -8.83
CA GLN A 81 11.25 -9.25 -7.89
C GLN A 81 12.62 -8.93 -8.49
N LYS A 82 13.22 -9.88 -9.24
CA LYS A 82 14.51 -9.70 -9.93
C LYS A 82 14.42 -8.71 -11.08
N GLU A 83 13.31 -8.71 -11.82
CA GLU A 83 13.00 -7.77 -12.89
C GLU A 83 12.52 -6.41 -12.38
N GLY A 84 12.48 -6.20 -11.05
CA GLY A 84 12.08 -4.93 -10.46
C GLY A 84 10.62 -4.54 -10.72
N GLN A 85 9.84 -5.37 -11.39
CA GLN A 85 8.42 -5.19 -11.64
C GLN A 85 7.68 -5.26 -10.29
N LEU A 86 7.20 -4.10 -9.83
CA LEU A 86 6.20 -4.02 -8.79
C LEU A 86 4.90 -4.59 -9.37
N ASN A 87 4.76 -5.91 -9.35
CA ASN A 87 3.48 -6.53 -9.65
C ASN A 87 2.44 -5.90 -8.73
N GLU A 88 1.44 -5.25 -9.34
CA GLU A 88 0.19 -5.01 -8.65
C GLU A 88 -0.26 -6.38 -8.15
N VAL A 89 -0.46 -6.52 -6.84
CA VAL A 89 -1.06 -7.74 -6.27
C VAL A 89 -2.45 -7.81 -6.87
N VAL A 90 -2.58 -8.53 -7.99
CA VAL A 90 -3.84 -8.70 -8.69
C VAL A 90 -4.75 -9.40 -7.69
N PRO A 91 -5.88 -8.77 -7.29
CA PRO A 91 -6.73 -9.36 -6.28
C PRO A 91 -7.18 -10.73 -6.78
N LYS A 92 -6.99 -11.77 -5.95
CA LYS A 92 -7.30 -13.17 -6.30
C LYS A 92 -8.76 -13.35 -6.73
N ASN A 93 -9.65 -12.46 -6.26
CA ASN A 93 -11.05 -12.34 -6.69
C ASN A 93 -11.34 -10.93 -7.20
N VAL A 94 -11.38 -10.75 -8.52
CA VAL A 94 -11.83 -9.49 -9.14
C VAL A 94 -13.31 -9.58 -9.45
N LYS A 95 -14.12 -8.66 -8.92
CA LYS A 95 -15.53 -8.53 -9.32
C LYS A 95 -15.58 -7.94 -10.73
N VAL A 96 -15.69 -8.81 -11.74
CA VAL A 96 -15.88 -8.40 -13.14
C VAL A 96 -17.33 -7.94 -13.31
N GLY A 97 -17.56 -6.64 -13.08
CA GLY A 97 -18.77 -5.96 -13.55
C GLY A 97 -18.71 -5.70 -15.06
N LYS A 98 -19.25 -4.56 -15.52
CA LYS A 98 -19.20 -4.19 -16.95
C LYS A 98 -17.76 -4.19 -17.50
N THR A 99 -17.57 -4.87 -18.64
CA THR A 99 -16.30 -4.94 -19.37
C THR A 99 -16.12 -3.73 -20.29
N GLY A 100 -14.87 -3.40 -20.62
CA GLY A 100 -14.52 -2.21 -21.40
C GLY A 100 -14.39 -0.91 -20.59
N LEU A 101 -13.73 0.09 -21.20
CA LEU A 101 -13.56 1.43 -20.64
C LEU A 101 -14.85 2.27 -20.73
N GLY A 102 -15.67 2.00 -21.74
CA GLY A 102 -16.96 2.64 -22.00
C GLY A 102 -16.89 4.10 -22.47
N LYS A 103 -15.79 4.83 -22.20
CA LYS A 103 -15.55 6.23 -22.59
C LYS A 103 -14.04 6.51 -22.74
N GLY A 104 -13.73 7.60 -23.44
CA GLY A 104 -12.36 8.10 -23.63
C GLY A 104 -11.78 7.75 -25.00
N TRP A 105 -11.04 8.69 -25.57
CA TRP A 105 -10.27 8.55 -26.82
C TRP A 105 -8.86 9.10 -26.63
N GLY A 106 -7.86 8.48 -27.27
CA GLY A 106 -6.46 8.85 -27.14
C GLY A 106 -5.97 8.88 -25.69
N ALA A 107 -5.38 9.98 -25.27
CA ALA A 107 -4.81 10.16 -23.92
C ALA A 107 -5.87 10.09 -22.79
N SER A 108 -7.11 10.49 -23.07
CA SER A 108 -8.19 10.45 -22.07
C SER A 108 -8.61 9.02 -21.69
N ALA A 109 -8.27 8.02 -22.50
CA ALA A 109 -8.50 6.61 -22.19
C ALA A 109 -7.74 6.16 -20.93
N ILE A 110 -6.59 6.77 -20.64
CA ILE A 110 -5.77 6.49 -19.43
C ILE A 110 -6.59 6.78 -18.17
N TYR A 111 -7.23 7.95 -18.10
CA TYR A 111 -8.08 8.32 -16.97
C TYR A 111 -9.26 7.36 -16.77
N HIS A 112 -9.92 6.97 -17.87
CA HIS A 112 -11.05 6.03 -17.80
C HIS A 112 -10.62 4.62 -17.42
N LYS A 113 -9.41 4.21 -17.82
CA LYS A 113 -8.79 2.96 -17.38
C LYS A 113 -8.62 2.94 -15.87
N HIS A 114 -7.98 3.96 -15.30
CA HIS A 114 -7.76 4.04 -13.84
C HIS A 114 -9.07 4.02 -13.04
N ARG A 115 -10.13 4.66 -13.56
CA ARG A 115 -11.47 4.58 -12.94
C ARG A 115 -12.05 3.17 -12.92
N VAL A 116 -11.87 2.41 -14.00
CA VAL A 116 -12.36 1.02 -14.07
C VAL A 116 -11.53 0.12 -13.15
N GLU A 117 -10.23 0.36 -13.06
CA GLU A 117 -9.33 -0.33 -12.13
C GLU A 117 -9.75 -0.10 -10.68
N ASN A 118 -10.00 1.15 -10.27
CA ASN A 118 -10.53 1.47 -8.93
C ASN A 118 -11.84 0.78 -8.61
N ARG A 119 -12.74 0.70 -9.60
CA ARG A 119 -14.01 0.01 -9.42
C ARG A 119 -13.81 -1.50 -9.21
N ARG A 120 -12.78 -2.08 -9.82
CA ARG A 120 -12.51 -3.53 -9.80
C ARG A 120 -11.63 -3.97 -8.63
N SER A 121 -10.81 -3.07 -8.07
CA SER A 121 -9.89 -3.38 -6.97
C SER A 121 -10.59 -3.72 -5.64
N GLY A 122 -11.90 -3.49 -5.50
CA GLY A 122 -12.70 -3.94 -4.35
C GLY A 122 -12.46 -3.19 -3.04
N VAL A 123 -11.32 -2.52 -2.91
CA VAL A 123 -11.05 -1.50 -1.89
C VAL A 123 -11.76 -0.22 -2.30
N PHE A 124 -12.30 0.53 -1.33
CA PHE A 124 -12.90 1.86 -1.50
C PHE A 124 -11.96 2.80 -2.30
N LEU A 125 -12.37 4.03 -2.65
CA LEU A 125 -11.61 4.97 -3.50
C LEU A 125 -10.13 5.25 -3.09
N PHE A 126 -9.68 4.72 -1.95
CA PHE A 126 -8.35 4.89 -1.37
C PHE A 126 -7.52 3.60 -1.40
N SER A 127 -6.20 3.74 -1.53
CA SER A 127 -5.27 2.61 -1.44
C SER A 127 -5.12 2.11 0.01
N ASN A 128 -4.77 0.84 0.20
CA ASN A 128 -4.52 0.28 1.55
C ASN A 128 -3.47 1.09 2.34
N MET A 129 -2.41 1.55 1.67
CA MET A 129 -1.37 2.38 2.28
C MET A 129 -1.90 3.74 2.72
N SER A 130 -2.72 4.39 1.88
CA SER A 130 -3.39 5.65 2.21
C SER A 130 -4.30 5.49 3.43
N LEU A 131 -5.09 4.41 3.50
CA LEU A 131 -5.96 4.11 4.65
C LEU A 131 -5.17 3.92 5.96
N ILE A 132 -4.06 3.18 5.91
CA ILE A 132 -3.19 2.98 7.08
C ILE A 132 -2.63 4.33 7.56
N PHE A 133 -2.11 5.14 6.64
CA PHE A 133 -1.56 6.44 7.01
C PHE A 133 -2.63 7.43 7.49
N MET A 134 -3.84 7.39 6.91
CA MET A 134 -4.97 8.18 7.40
C MET A 134 -5.31 7.81 8.86
N ALA A 135 -5.37 6.51 9.17
CA ALA A 135 -5.60 6.04 10.54
C ALA A 135 -4.49 6.45 11.51
N VAL A 136 -3.22 6.37 11.09
CA VAL A 136 -2.07 6.83 11.88
C VAL A 136 -2.12 8.34 12.11
N ILE A 137 -2.43 9.15 11.09
CA ILE A 137 -2.56 10.60 11.22
C ILE A 137 -3.67 10.96 12.20
N ILE A 138 -4.84 10.31 12.09
CA ILE A 138 -5.95 10.51 13.01
C ILE A 138 -5.53 10.13 14.44
N GLY A 139 -4.91 8.95 14.63
CA GLY A 139 -4.44 8.50 15.94
C GLY A 139 -3.41 9.45 16.57
N CYS A 140 -2.40 9.87 15.81
CA CYS A 140 -1.39 10.82 16.27
C CYS A 140 -1.98 12.21 16.53
N SER A 141 -2.96 12.65 15.75
CA SER A 141 -3.60 13.96 15.92
C SER A 141 -4.28 14.13 17.28
N LEU A 142 -4.77 13.03 17.89
CA LEU A 142 -5.35 13.06 19.24
C LEU A 142 -4.31 13.44 20.31
N PHE A 143 -3.06 13.03 20.13
CA PHE A 143 -1.95 13.36 21.03
C PHE A 143 -1.32 14.73 20.71
N MET A 144 -1.42 15.18 19.45
CA MET A 144 -0.79 16.42 18.95
C MET A 144 -1.75 17.62 18.91
N ARG A 145 -2.88 17.55 19.62
CA ARG A 145 -3.87 18.66 19.66
C ARG A 145 -3.25 20.00 20.03
N GLU A 146 -2.32 20.00 20.97
CA GLU A 146 -1.63 21.21 21.46
C GLU A 146 -0.68 21.83 20.42
N THR A 147 -0.26 21.08 19.41
CA THR A 147 0.60 21.59 18.32
C THR A 147 -0.18 22.41 17.28
N GLY A 148 -1.52 22.41 17.39
CA GLY A 148 -2.41 23.11 16.48
C GLY A 148 -2.48 22.50 15.07
N MET A 149 -3.31 23.11 14.23
CA MET A 149 -3.60 22.62 12.88
C MET A 149 -2.36 22.57 11.98
N VAL A 150 -1.44 23.52 12.13
CA VAL A 150 -0.21 23.61 11.32
C VAL A 150 0.73 22.44 11.60
N GLY A 151 0.90 22.05 12.87
CA GLY A 151 1.74 20.90 13.23
C GLY A 151 1.18 19.58 12.69
N ILE A 152 -0.13 19.39 12.81
CA ILE A 152 -0.82 18.20 12.27
C ILE A 152 -0.77 18.19 10.73
N PHE A 153 -0.93 19.35 10.08
CA PHE A 153 -0.78 19.49 8.63
C PHE A 153 0.63 19.12 8.16
N ALA A 154 1.68 19.58 8.85
CA ALA A 154 3.06 19.23 8.53
C ALA A 154 3.30 17.72 8.64
N PHE A 155 2.82 17.08 9.71
CA PHE A 155 2.90 15.63 9.88
C PHE A 155 2.13 14.87 8.79
N ALA A 156 0.90 15.29 8.48
CA ALA A 156 0.08 14.70 7.42
C ALA A 156 0.72 14.84 6.02
N THR A 157 1.40 15.96 5.77
CA THR A 157 2.14 16.21 4.53
C THR A 157 3.42 15.37 4.44
N TYR A 158 4.11 15.17 5.56
CA TYR A 158 5.25 14.25 5.63
C TYR A 158 4.82 12.80 5.29
N MET A 159 3.72 12.33 5.89
CA MET A 159 3.20 10.99 5.58
C MET A 159 2.75 10.86 4.12
N GLN A 160 2.19 11.92 3.54
CA GLN A 160 1.79 11.97 2.13
C GLN A 160 2.94 11.69 1.16
N LEU A 161 4.15 12.17 1.48
CA LEU A 161 5.33 12.03 0.63
C LEU A 161 5.54 10.55 0.24
N PHE A 162 5.37 9.64 1.20
CA PHE A 162 5.53 8.20 0.98
C PHE A 162 4.39 7.61 0.15
N THR A 163 3.14 8.01 0.38
CA THR A 163 1.98 7.56 -0.41
C THR A 163 2.13 7.95 -1.87
N VAL A 164 2.57 9.17 -2.15
CA VAL A 164 2.73 9.68 -3.52
C VAL A 164 3.95 9.05 -4.20
N ALA A 165 5.07 8.87 -3.48
CA ALA A 165 6.27 8.22 -4.02
C ALA A 165 6.01 6.78 -4.51
N LEU A 166 5.18 6.03 -3.79
CA LEU A 166 4.82 4.64 -4.11
C LEU A 166 3.48 4.53 -4.86
N GLY A 167 2.91 5.66 -5.26
CA GLY A 167 1.58 5.81 -5.82
C GLY A 167 1.43 5.18 -7.20
N ARG A 168 0.17 5.10 -7.65
CA ARG A 168 -0.21 4.49 -8.94
C ARG A 168 0.50 5.15 -10.12
N PHE A 169 0.59 6.47 -10.12
CA PHE A 169 1.19 7.22 -11.22
C PHE A 169 2.61 6.72 -11.57
N ASN A 170 3.47 6.50 -10.57
CA ASN A 170 4.84 6.01 -10.81
C ASN A 170 4.85 4.60 -11.41
N ARG A 171 3.91 3.74 -11.02
CA ARG A 171 3.76 2.39 -11.60
C ARG A 171 3.23 2.45 -13.03
N GLU A 172 2.38 3.42 -13.32
CA GLU A 172 1.82 3.64 -14.64
C GLU A 172 2.89 4.04 -15.67
N LEU A 173 3.89 4.84 -15.26
CA LEU A 173 4.97 5.27 -16.12
C LEU A 173 5.85 4.11 -16.64
N ILE A 174 5.86 2.95 -15.95
CA ILE A 174 6.68 1.79 -16.32
C ILE A 174 5.99 0.97 -17.43
N LYS A 175 4.67 1.15 -17.62
CA LYS A 175 3.89 0.31 -18.54
C LYS A 175 4.13 0.72 -20.00
N PRO A 176 4.52 -0.19 -20.92
CA PRO A 176 4.90 0.17 -22.28
C PRO A 176 3.81 0.88 -23.10
N TYR A 177 2.52 0.56 -22.88
CA TYR A 177 1.43 1.12 -23.69
C TYR A 177 1.30 2.64 -23.56
N ILE A 178 1.74 3.26 -22.44
CA ILE A 178 1.57 4.71 -22.26
C ILE A 178 2.42 5.48 -23.29
N TYR A 179 3.54 4.90 -23.71
CA TYR A 179 4.42 5.45 -24.74
C TYR A 179 3.84 5.26 -26.14
N LEU A 180 3.14 4.15 -26.38
CA LEU A 180 2.57 3.77 -27.69
C LEU A 180 1.32 4.57 -28.11
N ILE A 181 0.64 5.26 -27.18
CA ILE A 181 -0.54 6.07 -27.52
C ILE A 181 -0.12 7.25 -28.42
N PRO A 182 -0.71 7.43 -29.62
CA PRO A 182 -0.32 8.48 -30.58
C PRO A 182 -0.91 9.85 -30.22
N GLU A 183 -0.51 10.41 -29.07
CA GLU A 183 -0.91 11.73 -28.56
C GLU A 183 0.29 12.51 -28.02
N PRO A 184 0.19 13.85 -27.85
CA PRO A 184 1.26 14.64 -27.24
C PRO A 184 1.61 14.15 -25.81
N PRO A 185 2.90 14.02 -25.46
CA PRO A 185 3.38 13.54 -24.16
C PRO A 185 2.73 14.21 -22.95
N LEU A 186 2.63 15.55 -22.97
CA LEU A 186 2.04 16.33 -21.88
C LEU A 186 0.56 16.00 -21.66
N LYS A 187 -0.22 15.73 -22.73
CA LYS A 187 -1.62 15.33 -22.58
C LYS A 187 -1.73 13.98 -21.88
N LYS A 188 -0.91 13.00 -22.27
CA LYS A 188 -0.87 11.67 -21.63
C LYS A 188 -0.54 11.80 -20.14
N LEU A 189 0.48 12.61 -19.82
CA LEU A 189 0.92 12.87 -18.46
C LEU A 189 -0.20 13.48 -17.61
N LEU A 190 -0.87 14.53 -18.09
CA LEU A 190 -1.96 15.18 -17.36
C LEU A 190 -3.16 14.24 -17.13
N TYR A 191 -3.53 13.41 -18.10
CA TYR A 191 -4.61 12.44 -17.91
C TYR A 191 -4.22 11.31 -16.96
N ALA A 192 -2.94 10.91 -16.92
CA ALA A 192 -2.43 9.94 -15.95
C ALA A 192 -2.43 10.52 -14.51
N ILE A 193 -2.04 11.78 -14.35
CA ILE A 193 -2.02 12.46 -13.04
C ILE A 193 -3.45 12.75 -12.54
N LYS A 194 -4.38 13.07 -13.45
CA LYS A 194 -5.74 13.51 -13.11
C LYS A 194 -6.46 12.56 -12.16
N GLU A 195 -6.32 11.26 -12.36
CA GLU A 195 -6.99 10.29 -11.49
C GLU A 195 -6.39 10.28 -10.07
N SER A 196 -5.06 10.23 -9.97
CA SER A 196 -4.37 10.22 -8.68
C SER A 196 -4.61 11.53 -7.90
N LEU A 197 -4.66 12.67 -8.59
CA LEU A 197 -4.97 13.95 -7.96
C LEU A 197 -6.41 14.02 -7.43
N LEU A 198 -7.38 13.38 -8.10
CA LEU A 198 -8.76 13.31 -7.61
C LEU A 198 -8.88 12.42 -6.38
N THR A 199 -8.17 11.29 -6.34
CA THR A 199 -8.14 10.44 -5.14
C THR A 199 -7.47 11.15 -3.97
N ASP A 200 -6.38 11.88 -4.21
CA ASP A 200 -5.68 12.66 -3.19
C ASP A 200 -6.54 13.83 -2.67
N ALA A 201 -7.34 14.45 -3.54
CA ALA A 201 -8.30 15.49 -3.13
C ALA A 201 -9.42 14.92 -2.25
N LEU A 202 -9.96 13.74 -2.58
CA LEU A 202 -10.94 13.07 -1.73
C LEU A 202 -10.32 12.66 -0.39
N GLU A 203 -9.07 12.19 -0.39
CA GLU A 203 -8.33 11.84 0.82
C GLU A 203 -8.17 13.07 1.71
N ALA A 204 -7.76 14.20 1.14
CA ALA A 204 -7.60 15.47 1.85
C ALA A 204 -8.92 15.94 2.48
N VAL A 205 -10.05 15.86 1.75
CA VAL A 205 -11.37 16.23 2.27
C VAL A 205 -11.74 15.34 3.45
N VAL A 206 -11.68 14.02 3.30
CA VAL A 206 -12.06 13.09 4.38
C VAL A 206 -11.17 13.27 5.62
N LEU A 207 -9.85 13.34 5.41
CA LEU A 207 -8.88 13.46 6.50
C LEU A 207 -9.05 14.79 7.24
N PHE A 208 -9.05 15.93 6.54
CA PHE A 208 -9.09 17.23 7.22
C PHE A 208 -10.46 17.59 7.78
N LEU A 209 -11.57 17.02 7.28
CA LEU A 209 -12.86 17.12 7.97
C LEU A 209 -12.79 16.49 9.37
N ILE A 210 -12.19 15.30 9.49
CA ILE A 210 -12.03 14.62 10.78
C ILE A 210 -11.07 15.41 11.68
N LEU A 211 -9.93 15.83 11.14
CA LEU A 211 -8.93 16.59 11.90
C LEU A 211 -9.43 17.96 12.37
N GLY A 212 -10.22 18.66 11.54
CA GLY A 212 -10.83 19.93 11.91
C GLY A 212 -11.74 19.80 13.13
N VAL A 213 -12.54 18.72 13.20
CA VAL A 213 -13.38 18.43 14.38
C VAL A 213 -12.53 18.03 15.58
N ILE A 214 -11.47 17.23 15.39
CA ILE A 214 -10.58 16.84 16.48
C ILE A 214 -9.90 18.07 17.08
N VAL A 215 -9.34 18.96 16.27
CA VAL A 215 -8.58 20.11 16.77
C VAL A 215 -9.50 21.26 17.21
N GLY A 216 -10.75 21.30 16.74
CA GLY A 216 -11.63 22.44 16.94
C GLY A 216 -11.23 23.64 16.07
N ALA A 217 -10.62 23.38 14.91
CA ALA A 217 -10.15 24.41 13.99
C ALA A 217 -11.33 25.13 13.31
N SER A 218 -11.08 26.37 12.84
CA SER A 218 -12.11 27.09 12.10
C SER A 218 -12.43 26.38 10.77
N PRO A 219 -13.67 26.51 10.24
CA PRO A 219 -14.01 25.95 8.93
C PRO A 219 -13.10 26.46 7.81
N VAL A 220 -12.67 27.72 7.91
CA VAL A 220 -11.79 28.37 6.93
C VAL A 220 -10.40 27.72 6.93
N GLU A 221 -9.77 27.54 8.09
CA GLU A 221 -8.47 26.89 8.20
C GLU A 221 -8.53 25.43 7.71
N THR A 222 -9.62 24.74 8.03
CA THR A 222 -9.83 23.35 7.60
C THR A 222 -9.87 23.26 6.07
N VAL A 223 -10.62 24.15 5.40
CA VAL A 223 -10.65 24.22 3.93
C VAL A 223 -9.29 24.61 3.36
N CYS A 224 -8.59 25.57 3.97
CA CYS A 224 -7.25 25.96 3.53
C CYS A 224 -6.25 24.80 3.63
N CYS A 225 -6.32 23.99 4.68
CA CYS A 225 -5.52 22.76 4.81
C CYS A 225 -5.85 21.73 3.73
N MET A 226 -7.14 21.52 3.39
CA MET A 226 -7.52 20.62 2.30
C MET A 226 -6.88 21.06 0.98
N VAL A 227 -7.00 22.34 0.65
CA VAL A 227 -6.47 22.91 -0.60
C VAL A 227 -4.94 22.87 -0.63
N ALA A 228 -4.29 23.23 0.48
CA ALA A 228 -2.84 23.14 0.62
C ALA A 228 -2.35 21.69 0.49
N ARG A 229 -3.09 20.72 1.04
CA ARG A 229 -2.77 19.29 0.94
C ARG A 229 -2.84 18.78 -0.51
N VAL A 230 -3.82 19.26 -1.29
CA VAL A 230 -3.90 18.97 -2.72
C VAL A 230 -2.74 19.60 -3.49
N SER A 231 -2.30 20.82 -3.10
CA SER A 231 -1.13 21.46 -3.71
C SER A 231 0.14 20.64 -3.51
N PHE A 232 0.35 20.05 -2.32
CA PHE A 232 1.47 19.15 -2.06
C PHE A 232 1.35 17.84 -2.82
N ALA A 233 0.15 17.30 -3.01
CA ALA A 233 -0.06 16.13 -3.86
C ALA A 233 0.48 16.36 -5.28
N LEU A 234 0.11 17.52 -5.84
CA LEU A 234 0.56 17.96 -7.15
C LEU A 234 2.07 18.22 -7.17
N LEU A 235 2.61 18.90 -6.15
CA LEU A 235 4.05 19.18 -6.01
C LEU A 235 4.88 17.89 -5.95
N PHE A 236 4.45 16.91 -5.16
CA PHE A 236 5.13 15.63 -5.00
C PHE A 236 5.04 14.78 -6.28
N THR A 237 3.91 14.83 -6.97
CA THR A 237 3.76 14.17 -8.28
C THR A 237 4.66 14.82 -9.34
N ALA A 238 4.74 16.15 -9.38
CA ALA A 238 5.66 16.87 -10.25
C ALA A 238 7.13 16.57 -9.92
N GLY A 239 7.48 16.45 -8.64
CA GLY A 239 8.80 16.03 -8.19
C GLY A 239 9.15 14.61 -8.65
N ASN A 240 8.21 13.66 -8.58
CA ASN A 240 8.39 12.32 -9.15
C ASN A 240 8.67 12.38 -10.66
N VAL A 241 7.91 13.17 -11.41
CA VAL A 241 8.14 13.38 -12.85
C VAL A 241 9.55 13.94 -13.12
N CYS A 242 10.00 14.90 -12.31
CA CYS A 242 11.34 15.49 -12.41
C CYS A 242 12.43 14.43 -12.16
N VAL A 243 12.27 13.64 -11.11
CA VAL A 243 13.23 12.58 -10.75
C VAL A 243 13.30 11.52 -11.83
N GLU A 244 12.16 11.06 -12.37
CA GLU A 244 12.15 10.10 -13.48
C GLU A 244 12.79 10.71 -14.74
N ARG A 245 12.64 12.02 -14.97
CA ARG A 245 13.26 12.68 -16.13
C ARG A 245 14.78 12.75 -16.03
N VAL A 246 15.32 13.04 -14.84
CA VAL A 246 16.75 13.28 -14.61
C VAL A 246 17.49 11.97 -14.31
N PHE A 247 16.88 11.07 -13.54
CA PHE A 247 17.49 9.87 -12.99
C PHE A 247 16.81 8.56 -13.41
N GLY A 248 15.89 8.58 -14.38
CA GLY A 248 15.17 7.38 -14.83
C GLY A 248 16.07 6.22 -15.27
N MET A 249 17.27 6.53 -15.80
CA MET A 249 18.29 5.53 -16.19
C MET A 249 19.08 4.91 -15.03
N VAL A 250 18.94 5.44 -13.80
CA VAL A 250 19.67 4.96 -12.63
C VAL A 250 19.01 3.68 -12.10
N ARG A 251 19.77 2.58 -11.98
CA ARG A 251 19.25 1.30 -11.46
C ARG A 251 19.11 1.24 -9.93
N SER A 252 19.84 2.08 -9.19
CA SER A 252 19.81 2.05 -7.72
C SER A 252 18.57 2.73 -7.16
N LYS A 253 17.65 1.93 -6.59
CA LYS A 253 16.42 2.44 -5.94
C LYS A 253 16.72 3.39 -4.78
N THR A 254 17.79 3.13 -4.01
CA THR A 254 18.20 3.99 -2.89
C THR A 254 18.62 5.38 -3.37
N LEU A 255 19.39 5.46 -4.46
CA LEU A 255 19.82 6.75 -5.02
C LEU A 255 18.64 7.54 -5.56
N ILE A 256 17.73 6.90 -6.31
CA ILE A 256 16.52 7.54 -6.82
C ILE A 256 15.69 8.12 -5.67
N PHE A 257 15.53 7.35 -4.59
CA PHE A 257 14.75 7.79 -3.43
C PHE A 257 15.41 8.94 -2.66
N LEU A 258 16.75 8.92 -2.52
CA LEU A 258 17.51 10.03 -1.94
C LEU A 258 17.35 11.32 -2.74
N PHE A 259 17.51 11.24 -4.07
CA PHE A 259 17.32 12.40 -4.95
C PHE A 259 15.88 12.89 -4.96
N TYR A 260 14.90 11.99 -4.86
CA TYR A 260 13.50 12.37 -4.72
C TYR A 260 13.27 13.26 -3.50
N PHE A 261 13.77 12.88 -2.33
CA PHE A 261 13.66 13.75 -1.14
C PHE A 261 14.34 15.10 -1.34
N LEU A 262 15.53 15.14 -1.95
CA LEU A 262 16.26 16.38 -2.18
C LEU A 262 15.47 17.31 -3.11
N VAL A 263 14.97 16.80 -4.24
CA VAL A 263 14.15 17.56 -5.18
C VAL A 263 12.89 18.08 -4.52
N LEU A 264 12.19 17.24 -3.74
CA LEU A 264 10.98 17.67 -3.03
C LEU A 264 11.25 18.74 -1.98
N LEU A 265 12.34 18.61 -1.23
CA LEU A 265 12.74 19.61 -0.23
C LEU A 265 13.00 20.96 -0.90
N VAL A 266 13.77 20.98 -1.99
CA VAL A 266 14.05 22.19 -2.76
C VAL A 266 12.78 22.79 -3.33
N MET A 267 11.87 21.98 -3.87
CA MET A 267 10.59 22.44 -4.43
C MET A 267 9.62 22.97 -3.36
N ALA A 268 9.68 22.45 -2.12
CA ALA A 268 8.79 22.86 -1.04
C ALA A 268 9.25 24.15 -0.33
N ILE A 269 10.55 24.45 -0.32
CA ILE A 269 11.11 25.64 0.36
C ILE A 269 10.38 26.94 -0.02
N PRO A 270 10.16 27.27 -1.30
CA PRO A 270 9.48 28.52 -1.67
C PRO A 270 8.03 28.59 -1.15
N GLY A 271 7.32 27.46 -1.13
CA GLY A 271 5.97 27.38 -0.58
C GLY A 271 5.95 27.60 0.94
N ILE A 272 6.91 27.01 1.65
CA ILE A 272 7.09 27.22 3.10
C ILE A 272 7.45 28.67 3.39
N ALA A 273 8.38 29.26 2.63
CA ALA A 273 8.75 30.67 2.77
C ALA A 273 7.54 31.59 2.53
N ALA A 274 6.74 31.33 1.49
CA ALA A 274 5.52 32.09 1.23
C ALA A 274 4.50 31.96 2.37
N CYS A 275 4.36 30.77 2.96
CA CYS A 275 3.50 30.57 4.13
C CYS A 275 3.92 31.46 5.30
N VAL A 276 5.20 31.47 5.64
CA VAL A 276 5.73 32.25 6.77
C VAL A 276 5.58 33.75 6.53
N VAL A 277 5.90 34.22 5.31
CA VAL A 277 5.78 35.64 4.97
C VAL A 277 4.31 36.10 5.08
N PHE A 278 3.37 35.37 4.49
CA PHE A 278 1.96 35.77 4.52
C PHE A 278 1.31 35.61 5.89
N ALA A 279 1.76 34.65 6.70
CA ALA A 279 1.38 34.53 8.10
C ALA A 279 1.74 35.80 8.89
N ILE A 280 2.96 36.32 8.72
CA ILE A 280 3.42 37.55 9.39
C ILE A 280 2.69 38.80 8.88
N TRP A 281 2.42 38.88 7.58
CA TRP A 281 1.84 40.06 6.93
C TRP A 281 0.33 40.19 7.14
N VAL A 282 -0.38 39.09 7.43
CA VAL A 282 -1.83 39.08 7.67
C VAL A 282 -2.15 38.43 9.03
N PRO A 283 -1.88 39.11 10.17
CA PRO A 283 -1.99 38.52 11.50
C PRO A 283 -3.41 38.07 11.85
N ALA A 284 -4.42 38.77 11.32
CA ALA A 284 -5.82 38.43 11.58
C ALA A 284 -6.23 37.07 11.02
N TRP A 285 -5.55 36.59 9.96
CA TRP A 285 -5.85 35.35 9.25
C TRP A 285 -4.55 34.55 9.03
N GLU A 286 -3.65 34.57 10.04
CA GLU A 286 -2.27 34.08 9.93
C GLU A 286 -2.17 32.70 9.25
N VAL A 287 -2.89 31.71 9.79
CA VAL A 287 -2.86 30.32 9.31
C VAL A 287 -3.50 30.19 7.92
N ALA A 288 -4.65 30.81 7.70
CA ALA A 288 -5.37 30.71 6.43
C ALA A 288 -4.61 31.41 5.28
N ALA A 289 -4.10 32.63 5.53
CA ALA A 289 -3.33 33.39 4.56
C ALA A 289 -2.02 32.68 4.19
N GLY A 290 -1.31 32.13 5.19
CA GLY A 290 -0.09 31.36 4.99
C GLY A 290 -0.33 30.11 4.12
N LEU A 291 -1.35 29.30 4.46
CA LEU A 291 -1.68 28.08 3.71
C LEU A 291 -2.13 28.36 2.27
N LEU A 292 -2.87 29.44 2.04
CA LEU A 292 -3.27 29.85 0.68
C LEU A 292 -2.08 30.32 -0.15
N ALA A 293 -1.19 31.14 0.43
CA ALA A 293 0.02 31.57 -0.24
C ALA A 293 0.92 30.37 -0.61
N MET A 294 1.09 29.44 0.32
CA MET A 294 1.79 28.17 0.08
C MET A 294 1.15 27.39 -1.07
N THR A 295 -0.17 27.27 -1.10
CA THR A 295 -0.90 26.55 -2.15
C THR A 295 -0.59 27.13 -3.53
N VAL A 296 -0.66 28.46 -3.66
CA VAL A 296 -0.43 29.14 -4.95
C VAL A 296 1.00 28.91 -5.42
N VAL A 297 1.99 29.07 -4.55
CA VAL A 297 3.41 28.87 -4.89
C VAL A 297 3.69 27.40 -5.23
N ASN A 298 3.18 26.45 -4.45
CA ASN A 298 3.33 25.03 -4.71
C ASN A 298 2.71 24.64 -6.07
N ALA A 299 1.49 25.11 -6.35
CA ALA A 299 0.83 24.85 -7.62
C ALA A 299 1.60 25.45 -8.81
N ALA A 300 2.11 26.67 -8.68
CA ALA A 300 2.92 27.32 -9.71
C ALA A 300 4.22 26.54 -9.99
N ILE A 301 4.94 26.15 -8.95
CA ILE A 301 6.17 25.34 -9.07
C ILE A 301 5.85 23.98 -9.71
N ALA A 302 4.79 23.31 -9.25
CA ALA A 302 4.42 22.01 -9.79
C ALA A 302 4.07 22.08 -11.28
N VAL A 303 3.29 23.08 -11.70
CA VAL A 303 2.95 23.31 -13.12
C VAL A 303 4.20 23.63 -13.94
N LEU A 304 5.09 24.47 -13.43
CA LEU A 304 6.36 24.80 -14.08
C LEU A 304 7.23 23.57 -14.28
N VAL A 305 7.38 22.73 -13.25
CA VAL A 305 8.15 21.47 -13.34
C VAL A 305 7.52 20.50 -14.33
N LEU A 306 6.19 20.31 -14.29
CA LEU A 306 5.48 19.47 -15.26
C LEU A 306 5.67 19.97 -16.70
N TRP A 307 5.69 21.29 -16.90
CA TRP A 307 5.93 21.88 -18.21
C TRP A 307 7.37 21.71 -18.68
N LEU A 308 8.37 21.87 -17.81
CA LEU A 308 9.78 21.61 -18.12
C LEU A 308 10.03 20.13 -18.44
N CYS A 309 9.35 19.23 -17.73
CA CYS A 309 9.46 17.78 -17.92
C CYS A 309 8.47 17.19 -18.93
N ARG A 310 7.82 18.02 -19.75
CA ARG A 310 6.75 17.61 -20.68
C ARG A 310 7.10 16.46 -21.62
N ASN A 311 8.38 16.31 -21.96
CA ASN A 311 8.88 15.33 -22.91
C ASN A 311 9.24 13.97 -22.28
N LEU A 312 8.95 13.75 -20.99
CA LEU A 312 9.24 12.49 -20.29
C LEU A 312 8.74 11.26 -21.08
N LEU A 313 7.50 11.32 -21.57
CA LEU A 313 6.84 10.21 -22.26
C LEU A 313 7.25 10.04 -23.74
N GLN A 314 8.31 10.72 -24.20
CA GLN A 314 8.90 10.49 -25.53
C GLN A 314 9.94 9.36 -25.51
N TYR A 315 10.61 9.15 -24.37
CA TYR A 315 11.73 8.22 -24.25
C TYR A 315 11.36 7.08 -23.31
N ALA A 316 10.95 5.94 -23.87
CA ALA A 316 10.59 4.76 -23.08
C ALA A 316 11.80 4.19 -22.31
N GLU A 317 13.01 4.39 -22.83
CA GLU A 317 14.28 3.99 -22.20
C GLU A 317 14.54 4.68 -20.85
N LEU A 318 13.92 5.83 -20.59
CA LEU A 318 14.02 6.50 -19.30
C LEU A 318 13.31 5.72 -18.19
N ASN A 319 12.44 4.75 -18.52
CA ASN A 319 11.70 4.00 -17.52
C ASN A 319 11.69 2.48 -17.73
N SER A 320 12.68 1.96 -18.47
CA SER A 320 12.95 0.53 -18.54
C SER A 320 13.68 0.10 -17.27
N ARG A 321 12.94 -0.21 -16.21
CA ARG A 321 13.44 -0.83 -14.99
C ARG A 321 13.15 -2.31 -14.97
#